data_AF-A0A520N994-F1
#
_entry.id   AF-A0A520N994-F1
#
_cell.length_a   1.000
_cell.length_b   1.000
_cell.length_c   1.000
_cell.angle_alpha   90.00
_cell.angle_beta   90.00
_cell.angle_gamma   90.00
#
_symmetry.space_group_name_H-M   'P 1'
#
loop_
_entity.id
_entity.type
_entity.pdbx_description
1 polymer ?
#
loop_
_entity_poly.entity_id
_entity_poly.type
_entity_poly.pdbx_seq_one_letter_code
_entity_poly.pdbx_strand_id
1 'polypeptide(L)'
;MNKFKRKLYAEFESNCFKIFGVPGARVREVLSERGDNLFEKYEEAWVYGGALFMRQTMAFTILSLEAVYHETEIGRELTEEERNDRFESFDIGMNADTINAWQETRAAQLDAKGFRYDAKKYIKAYD
;
A
#
# COMPACT_ATOMS: atom_id res chain seq x y z
N MET A 1 -7.24 -13.35 15.36
CA MET A 1 -6.06 -12.59 14.88
C MET A 1 -4.96 -12.57 15.94
N ASN A 2 -3.70 -12.84 15.60
CA ASN A 2 -2.58 -12.90 16.57
C ASN A 2 -2.17 -11.49 17.07
N LYS A 3 -1.33 -11.42 18.13
CA LYS A 3 -0.89 -10.14 18.74
C LYS A 3 -0.12 -9.24 17.76
N PHE A 4 0.70 -9.81 16.87
CA PHE A 4 1.46 -9.05 15.88
C PHE A 4 0.55 -8.42 14.84
N LYS A 5 -0.35 -9.21 14.23
CA LYS A 5 -1.34 -8.71 13.28
C LYS A 5 -2.22 -7.61 13.88
N ARG A 6 -2.66 -7.78 15.14
CA ARG A 6 -3.41 -6.72 15.86
C ARG A 6 -2.65 -5.40 15.94
N LYS A 7 -1.34 -5.44 16.22
CA LYS A 7 -0.50 -4.24 16.22
C LYS A 7 -0.40 -3.61 14.82
N LEU A 8 -0.24 -4.43 13.78
CA LEU A 8 -0.16 -3.94 12.40
C LEU A 8 -1.47 -3.28 11.95
N TYR A 9 -2.63 -3.85 12.30
CA TYR A 9 -3.92 -3.21 12.00
C TYR A 9 -4.15 -1.93 12.81
N ALA A 10 -3.69 -1.86 14.06
CA ALA A 10 -3.76 -0.62 14.84
C ALA A 10 -2.85 0.47 14.26
N GLU A 11 -1.66 0.10 13.78
CA GLU A 11 -0.76 1.00 13.06
C GLU A 11 -1.38 1.48 11.74
N PHE A 12 -1.96 0.58 10.95
CA PHE A 12 -2.70 0.92 9.74
C PHE A 12 -3.81 1.93 10.03
N GLU A 13 -4.61 1.69 11.07
CA GLU A 13 -5.68 2.61 11.49
C GLU A 13 -5.12 4.00 11.84
N SER A 14 -4.04 4.06 12.62
CA SER A 14 -3.37 5.31 12.97
C SER A 14 -2.85 6.05 11.74
N ASN A 15 -2.27 5.34 10.77
CA ASN A 15 -1.74 5.92 9.56
C ASN A 15 -2.85 6.44 8.62
N CYS A 16 -3.98 5.74 8.52
CA CYS A 16 -5.14 6.22 7.79
C CYS A 16 -5.67 7.54 8.37
N PHE A 17 -5.77 7.64 9.70
CA PHE A 17 -6.17 8.90 10.33
C PHE A 17 -5.14 10.01 10.11
N LYS A 18 -3.84 9.72 10.24
CA LYS A 18 -2.76 10.70 10.01
C LYS A 18 -2.82 11.30 8.60
N ILE A 19 -3.03 10.47 7.58
CA ILE A 19 -2.87 10.86 6.16
C ILE A 19 -4.19 11.37 5.57
N PHE A 20 -5.31 10.72 5.87
CA PHE A 20 -6.61 11.03 5.25
C PHE A 20 -7.61 11.69 6.20
N GLY A 21 -7.31 11.76 7.51
CA GLY A 21 -8.27 12.22 8.50
C GLY A 21 -9.48 11.30 8.69
N VAL A 22 -9.42 10.04 8.22
CA VAL A 22 -10.52 9.08 8.31
C VAL A 22 -10.08 7.74 8.92
N PRO A 23 -11.02 6.97 9.49
CA PRO A 23 -10.74 5.61 9.95
C PRO A 23 -10.25 4.71 8.81
N GLY A 24 -9.42 3.73 9.13
CA GLY A 24 -8.98 2.70 8.18
C GLY A 24 -10.14 1.86 7.65
N ALA A 25 -11.28 1.82 8.36
CA ALA A 25 -12.53 1.26 7.84
C ALA A 25 -13.02 1.97 6.57
N ARG A 26 -12.90 3.29 6.49
CA ARG A 26 -13.30 4.08 5.31
C ARG A 26 -12.38 3.81 4.12
N VAL A 27 -11.07 3.69 4.37
CA VAL A 27 -10.09 3.31 3.34
C VAL A 27 -10.41 1.91 2.77
N ARG A 28 -10.71 0.95 3.65
CA ARG A 28 -11.12 -0.41 3.24
C ARG A 28 -12.40 -0.38 2.39
N GLU A 29 -13.39 0.39 2.80
CA GLU A 29 -14.65 0.54 2.06
C GLU A 29 -14.41 1.06 0.65
N VAL A 30 -13.71 2.19 0.50
CA VAL A 30 -13.41 2.81 -0.80
C VAL A 30 -12.66 1.86 -1.74
N LEU A 31 -11.68 1.11 -1.22
CA LEU A 31 -10.92 0.17 -2.04
C LEU A 31 -11.77 -1.08 -2.37
N SER A 32 -12.62 -1.54 -1.45
CA SER A 32 -13.54 -2.66 -1.72
C SER A 32 -14.57 -2.35 -2.80
N GLU A 33 -15.07 -1.10 -2.87
CA GLU A 33 -15.96 -0.64 -3.95
C GLU A 33 -15.29 -0.71 -5.33
N ARG A 34 -13.96 -0.70 -5.37
CA ARG A 34 -13.13 -0.82 -6.58
C ARG A 34 -12.64 -2.26 -6.83
N GLY A 35 -13.13 -3.22 -6.05
CA GLY A 35 -12.81 -4.65 -6.19
C GLY A 35 -11.61 -5.15 -5.37
N ASP A 36 -10.99 -4.29 -4.55
CA ASP A 36 -9.84 -4.69 -3.73
C ASP A 36 -10.28 -5.38 -2.42
N ASN A 37 -9.85 -6.63 -2.22
CA ASN A 37 -9.97 -7.32 -0.93
C ASN A 37 -8.70 -7.11 -0.08
N LEU A 38 -8.65 -6.03 0.69
CA LEU A 38 -7.47 -5.71 1.50
C LEU A 38 -7.17 -6.73 2.59
N PHE A 39 -8.19 -7.37 3.18
CA PHE A 39 -7.96 -8.40 4.20
C PHE A 39 -7.21 -9.59 3.62
N GLU A 40 -7.63 -10.05 2.44
CA GLU A 40 -6.96 -11.13 1.72
C GLU A 40 -5.55 -10.70 1.29
N LYS A 41 -5.39 -9.53 0.65
CA LYS A 41 -4.09 -8.98 0.26
C LYS A 41 -3.09 -8.95 1.43
N TYR A 42 -3.52 -8.52 2.61
CA TYR A 42 -2.66 -8.43 3.78
C TYR A 42 -2.38 -9.81 4.41
N GLU A 43 -3.35 -10.71 4.40
CA GLU A 43 -3.14 -12.08 4.87
C GLU A 43 -2.14 -12.82 3.96
N GLU A 44 -2.23 -12.62 2.65
CA GLU A 44 -1.28 -13.18 1.70
C GLU A 44 0.13 -12.63 1.91
N ALA A 45 0.26 -11.31 2.13
CA ALA A 45 1.54 -10.70 2.47
C ALA A 45 2.12 -11.27 3.77
N TRP A 46 1.27 -11.50 4.77
CA TRP A 46 1.67 -12.16 6.01
C TRP A 46 2.17 -13.58 5.76
N VAL A 47 1.44 -14.38 4.98
CA VAL A 47 1.80 -15.78 4.68
C VAL A 47 3.12 -15.86 3.91
N TYR A 48 3.35 -14.93 2.98
CA TYR A 48 4.53 -14.95 2.12
C TYR A 48 5.80 -14.37 2.80
N GLY A 49 5.71 -13.15 3.33
CA GLY A 49 6.87 -12.39 3.82
C GLY A 49 6.78 -12.01 5.30
N GLY A 50 5.82 -12.57 6.04
CA GLY A 50 5.66 -12.34 7.47
C GLY A 50 5.24 -10.91 7.83
N ALA A 51 5.55 -10.53 9.07
CA ALA A 51 5.09 -9.27 9.65
C ALA A 51 5.62 -8.03 8.92
N LEU A 52 6.88 -8.04 8.49
CA LEU A 52 7.51 -6.91 7.81
C LEU A 52 6.83 -6.64 6.46
N PHE A 53 6.65 -7.68 5.65
CA PHE A 53 6.05 -7.53 4.33
C PHE A 53 4.56 -7.16 4.41
N MET A 54 3.82 -7.68 5.40
CA MET A 54 2.45 -7.24 5.68
C MET A 54 2.41 -5.75 6.04
N ARG A 55 3.31 -5.28 6.92
CA ARG A 55 3.41 -3.86 7.32
C ARG A 55 3.68 -2.95 6.12
N GLN A 56 4.66 -3.30 5.31
CA GLN A 56 5.00 -2.54 4.09
C GLN A 56 3.84 -2.54 3.08
N THR A 57 3.14 -3.67 2.92
CA THR A 57 1.97 -3.76 2.03
C THR A 57 0.81 -2.89 2.51
N MET A 58 0.59 -2.82 3.82
CA MET A 58 -0.38 -1.90 4.44
C MET A 58 -0.02 -0.43 4.20
N ALA A 59 1.24 -0.06 4.45
CA ALA A 59 1.74 1.30 4.24
C ALA A 59 1.69 1.70 2.74
N PHE A 60 2.14 0.84 1.84
CA PHE A 60 2.09 1.07 0.39
C PHE A 60 0.65 1.20 -0.12
N THR A 61 -0.32 0.49 0.47
CA THR A 61 -1.74 0.66 0.13
C THR A 61 -2.24 2.07 0.46
N ILE A 62 -1.86 2.59 1.63
CA ILE A 62 -2.21 3.96 2.04
C ILE A 62 -1.57 4.97 1.08
N LEU A 63 -0.28 4.84 0.81
CA LEU A 63 0.46 5.77 -0.05
C LEU A 63 -0.02 5.74 -1.50
N SER A 64 -0.38 4.57 -2.02
CA SER A 64 -0.93 4.46 -3.38
C SER A 64 -2.27 5.18 -3.50
N LEU A 65 -3.15 5.05 -2.51
CA LEU A 65 -4.43 5.78 -2.52
C LEU A 65 -4.22 7.28 -2.37
N GLU A 66 -3.26 7.70 -1.54
CA GLU A 66 -2.87 9.09 -1.37
C GLU A 66 -2.35 9.70 -2.69
N ALA A 67 -1.45 8.99 -3.38
CA ALA A 67 -0.95 9.42 -4.69
C ALA A 67 -2.09 9.62 -5.68
N VAL A 68 -3.04 8.68 -5.76
CA VAL A 68 -4.20 8.80 -6.67
C VAL A 68 -5.02 10.05 -6.36
N TYR A 69 -5.30 10.34 -5.09
CA TYR A 69 -6.03 11.56 -4.73
C TYR A 69 -5.25 12.83 -5.06
N HIS A 70 -3.94 12.84 -4.81
CA HIS A 70 -3.12 14.00 -5.09
C HIS A 70 -2.96 14.23 -6.61
N GLU A 71 -2.69 13.18 -7.39
CA GLU A 71 -2.60 13.23 -8.86
C GLU A 71 -3.92 13.71 -9.47
N THR A 72 -5.06 13.29 -8.91
CA THR A 72 -6.39 13.79 -9.28
C THR A 72 -6.55 15.28 -8.96
N GLU A 73 -6.10 15.73 -7.79
CA GLU A 73 -6.17 17.13 -7.36
C GLU A 73 -5.34 18.05 -8.27
N ILE A 74 -4.12 17.63 -8.63
CA ILE A 74 -3.22 18.44 -9.48
C ILE A 74 -3.47 18.24 -10.99
N GLY A 75 -4.32 17.28 -11.38
CA GLY A 75 -4.68 17.00 -12.75
C GLY A 75 -3.56 16.40 -13.60
N ARG A 76 -2.56 15.74 -12.98
CA ARG A 76 -1.46 15.05 -13.67
C ARG A 76 -0.87 13.95 -12.79
N GLU A 77 -0.20 12.99 -13.43
CA GLU A 77 0.62 12.00 -12.74
C GLU A 77 1.88 12.63 -12.12
N LEU A 78 2.33 12.08 -10.99
CA LEU A 78 3.62 12.40 -10.37
C LEU A 78 4.75 11.67 -11.12
N THR A 79 5.92 12.29 -11.18
CA THR A 79 7.14 11.55 -11.53
C THR A 79 7.50 10.56 -10.42
N GLU A 80 8.37 9.60 -10.72
CA GLU A 80 8.85 8.64 -9.72
C GLU A 80 9.55 9.34 -8.54
N GLU A 81 10.35 10.37 -8.82
CA GLU A 81 11.03 11.19 -7.80
C GLU A 81 10.02 11.95 -6.93
N GLU A 82 9.05 12.65 -7.54
CA GLU A 82 7.99 13.37 -6.81
C GLU A 82 7.18 12.42 -5.92
N ARG A 83 6.88 11.22 -6.43
CA ARG A 83 6.13 10.20 -5.69
C ARG A 83 6.94 9.67 -4.50
N ASN A 84 8.22 9.37 -4.69
CA ASN A 84 9.09 8.87 -3.63
C ASN A 84 9.29 9.92 -2.53
N ASP A 85 9.56 11.18 -2.89
CA ASP A 85 9.68 12.29 -1.95
C ASP A 85 8.40 12.45 -1.13
N ARG A 86 7.25 12.38 -1.80
CA ARG A 86 5.95 12.47 -1.14
C ARG A 86 5.71 11.29 -0.20
N PHE A 87 6.02 10.06 -0.62
CA PHE A 87 5.87 8.86 0.19
C PHE A 87 6.72 8.91 1.46
N GLU A 88 7.96 9.37 1.32
CA GLU A 88 8.87 9.54 2.45
C GLU A 88 8.37 10.64 3.41
N SER A 89 7.79 11.73 2.90
CA SER A 89 7.27 12.84 3.71
C SER A 89 6.17 12.46 4.69
N PHE A 90 5.42 11.38 4.44
CA PHE A 90 4.36 10.94 5.34
C PHE A 90 4.87 10.21 6.58
N ASP A 91 6.14 9.83 6.62
CA ASP A 91 6.79 9.20 7.78
C ASP A 91 5.95 8.03 8.34
N ILE A 92 5.63 7.07 7.47
CA ILE A 92 4.96 5.80 7.82
C ILE A 92 5.85 4.59 7.53
N GLY A 93 7.17 4.82 7.42
CA GLY A 93 8.18 3.77 7.21
C GLY A 93 8.34 3.31 5.76
N MET A 94 8.17 4.21 4.78
CA MET A 94 8.26 3.90 3.35
C MET A 94 9.20 4.89 2.63
N ASN A 95 10.50 4.80 2.90
CA ASN A 95 11.52 5.48 2.10
C ASN A 95 11.82 4.71 0.80
N ALA A 96 12.65 5.29 -0.08
CA ALA A 96 13.00 4.67 -1.38
C ALA A 96 13.51 3.23 -1.25
N ASP A 97 14.43 2.96 -0.32
CA ASP A 97 14.97 1.61 -0.09
C ASP A 97 13.86 0.62 0.34
N THR A 98 12.95 1.07 1.20
CA THR A 98 11.84 0.24 1.67
C THR A 98 10.82 -0.03 0.57
N ILE A 99 10.56 0.97 -0.28
CA ILE A 99 9.71 0.81 -1.46
C ILE A 99 10.32 -0.22 -2.42
N ASN A 100 11.61 -0.10 -2.73
CA ASN A 100 12.32 -1.04 -3.60
C ASN A 100 12.26 -2.48 -3.05
N ALA A 101 12.59 -2.67 -1.76
CA ALA A 101 12.52 -3.99 -1.12
C ALA A 101 11.10 -4.58 -1.12
N TRP A 102 10.09 -3.73 -0.92
CA TRP A 102 8.69 -4.15 -1.01
C TRP A 102 8.31 -4.56 -2.43
N GLN A 103 8.73 -3.81 -3.45
CA GLN A 103 8.46 -4.12 -4.86
C GLN A 103 9.11 -5.44 -5.27
N GLU A 104 10.36 -5.69 -4.89
CA GLU A 104 11.06 -6.96 -5.13
C GLU A 104 10.31 -8.14 -4.47
N THR A 105 9.93 -7.99 -3.21
CA THR A 105 9.20 -9.03 -2.47
C THR A 105 7.82 -9.28 -3.07
N ARG A 106 7.11 -8.22 -3.48
CA ARG A 106 5.80 -8.32 -4.13
C ARG A 106 5.90 -8.95 -5.52
N ALA A 107 6.95 -8.65 -6.26
CA ALA A 107 7.21 -9.29 -7.55
C ALA A 107 7.42 -10.79 -7.39
N ALA A 108 8.25 -11.20 -6.44
CA ALA A 108 8.49 -12.61 -6.12
C ALA A 108 7.22 -13.32 -5.62
N GLN A 109 6.39 -12.66 -4.80
CA GLN A 109 5.11 -13.20 -4.34
C GLN A 109 4.14 -13.48 -5.49
N LEU A 110 4.06 -12.56 -6.46
CA LEU A 110 3.17 -12.69 -7.61
C LEU A 110 3.68 -13.76 -8.58
N ASP A 111 4.99 -13.80 -8.83
CA ASP A 111 5.61 -14.81 -9.70
C ASP A 111 5.38 -16.23 -9.14
N ALA A 112 5.51 -16.41 -7.83
CA ALA A 112 5.19 -17.66 -7.14
C ALA A 112 3.72 -18.11 -7.29
N LYS A 113 2.82 -17.19 -7.65
CA LYS A 113 1.41 -17.46 -7.93
C LYS A 113 1.08 -17.57 -9.43
N GLY A 114 2.10 -17.51 -10.30
CA GLY A 114 1.93 -17.51 -11.76
C GLY A 114 1.48 -16.17 -12.34
N PHE A 115 1.56 -15.07 -11.57
CA PHE A 115 1.31 -13.71 -12.05
C PHE A 115 2.64 -12.99 -12.29
N ARG A 116 2.80 -12.29 -13.42
CA ARG A 116 3.93 -11.36 -13.58
C ARG A 116 3.59 -10.03 -12.92
N TYR A 117 4.44 -9.58 -12.01
CA TYR A 117 4.34 -8.22 -11.50
C TYR A 117 4.71 -7.23 -12.60
N ASP A 118 3.78 -6.34 -12.90
CA ASP A 118 4.00 -5.18 -13.75
C ASP A 118 3.73 -3.95 -12.90
N ALA A 119 4.81 -3.25 -12.52
CA ALA A 119 4.73 -2.04 -11.72
C ALA A 119 3.87 -0.95 -12.39
N LYS A 120 3.74 -0.97 -13.73
CA LYS A 120 2.91 -0.02 -14.49
C LYS A 120 1.43 -0.39 -14.50
N LYS A 121 1.06 -1.66 -14.27
CA LYS A 121 -0.36 -2.07 -14.23
C LYS A 121 -1.08 -1.65 -12.95
N TYR A 122 -0.37 -1.50 -11.84
CA TYR A 122 -0.92 -0.90 -10.62
C TYR A 122 -1.05 0.63 -10.72
N ILE A 123 -0.35 1.27 -11.67
CA ILE A 123 -0.55 2.67 -12.05
C ILE A 123 -1.81 2.81 -12.92
N LYS A 124 -2.12 1.82 -13.76
CA LYS A 124 -3.28 1.83 -14.68
C LYS A 124 -4.59 1.24 -14.13
N ALA A 125 -4.62 0.77 -12.89
CA ALA A 125 -5.79 0.07 -12.34
C ALA A 125 -6.92 0.99 -11.83
N TYR A 126 -6.78 2.30 -11.99
CA TYR A 126 -7.72 3.31 -11.49
C TYR A 126 -8.19 4.31 -12.56
N ASP A 127 -7.99 3.99 -13.85
CA ASP A 127 -8.64 4.68 -14.98
C ASP A 127 -9.97 4.01 -15.35
#